data_AF-A0A380KK73-F1
#
_entry.id   AF-A0A380KK73-F1
#
_cell.length_a   1.000
_cell.length_b   1.000
_cell.length_c   1.000
_cell.angle_alpha   90.00
_cell.angle_beta   90.00
_cell.angle_gamma   90.00
#
_symmetry.space_group_name_H-M   'P 1'
#
loop_
_entity.id
_entity.type
_entity.pdbx_description
1 polymer ?
#
loop_
_entity_poly.entity_id
_entity_poly.type
_entity_poly.pdbx_seq_one_letter_code
_entity_poly.pdbx_strand_id
1 'polypeptide(L)'
;MQNLNAILNLWIVINNRVSLENEKWSENMEIKQILDALTSYPNEFWKYPVVIYYLHYHYKDTFEDDFLIFLKRLLAVLSAKYIITPTINAVKTGILNLNAEIINSAQPKFNFDEIDEKELSDKIKTAHRNTVRMILKIIAYQHQSELLPEKWEIEHILPQKWQSSYFPTNSDSEVKELVEHIGNKIPFEKKLNIIASNGYFAKKKESYRKSKVGILLELTQSNNNWGLDEIRERDIRISDELVGILNDWGLNQSEANTEELLLFIPEERFLDYLDFIKIFKMEDTNKSREKFLSV
;
A
#
# COMPACT_ATOMS: atom_id res chain seq x y z
N MET A 1 6.33 -28.69 10.44
CA MET A 1 7.67 -28.09 10.31
C MET A 1 7.81 -27.26 9.04
N GLN A 2 7.41 -27.77 7.86
CA GLN A 2 7.55 -27.03 6.58
C GLN A 2 6.86 -25.65 6.57
N ASN A 3 5.58 -25.56 6.98
CA ASN A 3 4.89 -24.26 7.05
C ASN A 3 5.55 -23.28 8.03
N LEU A 4 6.15 -23.77 9.12
CA LEU A 4 6.83 -22.91 10.09
C LEU A 4 8.11 -22.31 9.49
N ASN A 5 8.83 -23.08 8.69
CA ASN A 5 10.01 -22.60 7.95
C ASN A 5 9.61 -21.61 6.85
N ALA A 6 8.53 -21.86 6.12
CA ALA A 6 8.01 -20.94 5.11
C ALA A 6 7.62 -19.59 5.74
N ILE A 7 6.90 -19.60 6.86
CA ILE A 7 6.56 -18.39 7.62
C ILE A 7 7.83 -17.68 8.10
N LEU A 8 8.82 -18.42 8.61
CA LEU A 8 10.09 -17.86 9.06
C LEU A 8 10.82 -17.15 7.90
N ASN A 9 10.88 -17.78 6.73
CA ASN A 9 11.47 -17.22 5.52
C ASN A 9 10.82 -15.88 5.15
N LEU A 10 9.49 -15.84 5.11
CA LEU A 10 8.74 -14.61 4.86
C LEU A 10 9.15 -13.49 5.85
N TRP A 11 9.22 -13.80 7.14
CA TRP A 11 9.60 -12.80 8.15
C TRP A 11 11.07 -12.40 8.11
N ILE A 12 11.97 -13.29 7.70
CA ILE A 12 13.39 -12.95 7.49
C ILE A 12 13.50 -11.90 6.38
N VAL A 13 12.79 -12.06 5.27
CA VAL A 13 12.79 -11.07 4.17
C VAL A 13 12.23 -9.73 4.66
N ILE A 14 11.07 -9.76 5.34
CA ILE A 14 10.39 -8.54 5.80
C ILE A 14 11.21 -7.78 6.85
N ASN A 15 11.74 -8.47 7.86
CA ASN A 15 12.38 -7.82 9.01
C ASN A 15 13.86 -7.52 8.78
N ASN A 16 14.57 -8.39 8.05
CA ASN A 16 16.02 -8.28 7.88
C ASN A 16 16.40 -7.72 6.50
N ARG A 17 15.43 -7.51 5.59
CA ARG A 17 15.63 -6.94 4.25
C ARG A 17 16.61 -7.74 3.40
N VAL A 18 16.73 -9.03 3.68
CA VAL A 18 17.58 -9.97 2.94
C VAL A 18 16.75 -10.68 1.87
N SER A 19 17.43 -11.13 0.82
CA SER A 19 16.86 -12.03 -0.18
C SER A 19 17.18 -13.47 0.20
N LEU A 20 16.31 -14.38 -0.21
CA LEU A 20 16.44 -15.81 0.01
C LEU A 20 16.82 -16.49 -1.30
N GLU A 21 17.68 -17.50 -1.22
CA GLU A 21 18.03 -18.31 -2.37
C GLU A 21 16.80 -19.04 -2.91
N ASN A 22 16.64 -19.04 -4.24
CA ASN A 22 15.55 -19.70 -4.98
C ASN A 22 14.14 -19.14 -4.75
N GLU A 23 14.01 -17.97 -4.13
CA GLU A 23 12.73 -17.30 -3.87
C GLU A 23 12.73 -15.94 -4.56
N LYS A 24 12.41 -15.90 -5.87
CA LYS A 24 12.57 -14.70 -6.72
C LYS A 24 11.83 -13.47 -6.19
N TRP A 25 10.63 -13.67 -5.63
CA TRP A 25 9.84 -12.62 -4.99
C TRP A 25 10.61 -11.88 -3.87
N SER A 26 11.56 -12.56 -3.22
CA SER A 26 12.38 -11.99 -2.15
C SER A 26 13.50 -11.11 -2.66
N GLU A 27 13.75 -11.05 -3.97
CA GLU A 27 14.66 -10.12 -4.64
C GLU A 27 13.89 -8.92 -5.22
N ASN A 28 12.62 -9.12 -5.58
CA ASN A 28 11.75 -8.10 -6.14
C ASN A 28 11.58 -6.90 -5.19
N MET A 29 12.06 -5.73 -5.63
CA MET A 29 12.13 -4.54 -4.81
C MET A 29 10.74 -3.91 -4.56
N GLU A 30 9.83 -3.99 -5.52
CA GLU A 30 8.46 -3.50 -5.33
C GLU A 30 7.75 -4.31 -4.25
N ILE A 31 7.89 -5.64 -4.26
CA ILE A 31 7.35 -6.50 -3.19
C ILE A 31 7.92 -6.08 -1.83
N LYS A 32 9.24 -5.88 -1.74
CA LYS A 32 9.88 -5.41 -0.50
C LYS A 32 9.36 -4.05 -0.03
N GLN A 33 9.16 -3.11 -0.95
CA GLN A 33 8.63 -1.77 -0.63
C GLN A 33 7.20 -1.85 -0.10
N ILE A 34 6.32 -2.64 -0.73
CA ILE A 34 4.94 -2.83 -0.27
C ILE A 34 4.91 -3.54 1.10
N LEU A 35 5.71 -4.58 1.30
CA LEU A 35 5.83 -5.25 2.59
C LEU A 35 6.38 -4.33 3.67
N ASP A 36 7.42 -3.53 3.37
CA ASP A 36 7.95 -2.54 4.30
C ASP A 36 6.91 -1.45 4.62
N ALA A 37 6.08 -1.03 3.66
CA ALA A 37 4.95 -0.13 3.94
C ALA A 37 3.91 -0.78 4.87
N LEU A 38 3.54 -2.04 4.62
CA LEU A 38 2.62 -2.82 5.46
C LEU A 38 3.13 -3.00 6.90
N THR A 39 4.45 -3.07 7.13
CA THR A 39 4.99 -3.10 8.52
C THR A 39 4.65 -1.85 9.33
N SER A 40 4.33 -0.73 8.65
CA SER A 40 3.88 0.51 9.30
C SER A 40 2.36 0.65 9.34
N TYR A 41 1.62 -0.37 8.90
CA TYR A 41 0.18 -0.43 9.11
C TYR A 41 -0.12 -0.44 10.62
N PRO A 42 -1.12 0.32 11.11
CA PRO A 42 -1.27 0.57 12.55
C PRO A 42 -1.62 -0.63 13.44
N ASN A 43 -1.93 -1.79 12.86
CA ASN A 43 -2.24 -3.02 13.58
C ASN A 43 -1.71 -4.24 12.83
N GLU A 44 -1.86 -5.43 13.39
CA GLU A 44 -1.25 -6.66 12.84
C GLU A 44 -2.17 -7.46 11.91
N PHE A 45 -3.41 -7.01 11.64
CA PHE A 45 -4.35 -7.82 10.86
C PHE A 45 -3.92 -8.04 9.41
N TRP A 46 -3.10 -7.16 8.83
CA TRP A 46 -2.54 -7.36 7.49
C TRP A 46 -1.67 -8.63 7.39
N LYS A 47 -1.10 -9.09 8.51
CA LYS A 47 -0.23 -10.28 8.52
C LYS A 47 -0.99 -11.54 8.15
N TYR A 48 -2.27 -11.66 8.51
CA TYR A 48 -3.08 -12.85 8.22
C TYR A 48 -3.20 -13.11 6.71
N PRO A 49 -3.72 -12.19 5.89
CA PRO A 49 -3.89 -12.43 4.46
C PRO A 49 -2.53 -12.62 3.76
N VAL A 50 -1.48 -11.88 4.16
CA VAL A 50 -0.13 -12.06 3.59
C VAL A 50 0.43 -13.45 3.88
N VAL A 51 0.36 -13.92 5.13
CA VAL A 51 0.87 -15.24 5.52
C VAL A 51 0.06 -16.36 4.86
N ILE A 52 -1.26 -16.26 4.83
CA ILE A 52 -2.13 -17.27 4.21
C ILE A 52 -1.86 -17.35 2.72
N TYR A 53 -1.76 -16.20 2.04
CA TYR A 53 -1.45 -16.14 0.61
C TYR A 53 -0.08 -16.76 0.30
N TYR A 54 0.94 -16.36 1.06
CA TYR A 54 2.29 -16.91 0.91
C TYR A 54 2.29 -18.43 1.08
N LEU A 55 1.74 -18.95 2.19
CA LEU A 55 1.70 -20.38 2.46
C LEU A 55 0.97 -21.18 1.37
N HIS A 56 -0.08 -20.60 0.80
CA HIS A 56 -0.90 -21.30 -0.16
C HIS A 56 -0.36 -21.22 -1.60
N TYR A 57 0.42 -20.21 -1.96
CA TYR A 57 0.82 -19.95 -3.35
C TYR A 57 2.32 -19.79 -3.64
N HIS A 58 3.20 -19.68 -2.63
CA HIS A 58 4.65 -19.42 -2.85
C HIS A 58 5.37 -20.40 -3.79
N TYR A 59 4.87 -21.62 -3.93
CA TYR A 59 5.45 -22.67 -4.78
C TYR A 59 5.02 -22.58 -6.26
N LYS A 60 4.14 -21.65 -6.62
CA LYS A 60 3.68 -21.47 -8.01
C LYS A 60 4.69 -20.63 -8.80
N ASP A 61 4.86 -20.94 -10.08
CA ASP A 61 5.76 -20.17 -10.96
C ASP A 61 5.31 -18.71 -11.16
N THR A 62 4.00 -18.45 -11.11
CA THR A 62 3.41 -17.10 -11.24
C THR A 62 3.40 -16.32 -9.92
N PHE A 63 3.94 -16.90 -8.84
CA PHE A 63 3.78 -16.36 -7.50
C PHE A 63 4.26 -14.92 -7.36
N GLU A 64 5.42 -14.57 -7.94
CA GLU A 64 5.97 -13.22 -7.81
C GLU A 64 5.00 -12.13 -8.29
N ASP A 65 4.49 -12.28 -9.51
CA ASP A 65 3.58 -11.31 -10.13
C ASP A 65 2.23 -11.29 -9.39
N ASP A 66 1.65 -12.46 -9.14
CA ASP A 66 0.37 -12.57 -8.44
C ASP A 66 0.46 -12.00 -7.01
N PHE A 67 1.57 -12.26 -6.31
CA PHE A 67 1.81 -11.74 -4.96
C PHE A 67 2.00 -10.24 -4.95
N LEU A 68 2.71 -9.67 -5.93
CA LEU A 68 2.85 -8.21 -6.05
C LEU A 68 1.50 -7.54 -6.27
N ILE A 69 0.67 -8.05 -7.19
CA ILE A 69 -0.68 -7.54 -7.46
C ILE A 69 -1.53 -7.63 -6.19
N PHE A 70 -1.54 -8.79 -5.53
CA PHE A 70 -2.25 -9.01 -4.29
C PHE A 70 -1.82 -8.04 -3.18
N LEU A 71 -0.50 -7.87 -2.97
CA LEU A 71 0.04 -7.00 -1.92
C LEU A 71 -0.28 -5.53 -2.18
N LYS A 72 -0.18 -5.06 -3.44
CA LYS A 72 -0.57 -3.71 -3.85
C LYS A 72 -2.04 -3.45 -3.51
N ARG A 73 -2.94 -4.35 -3.92
CA ARG A 73 -4.38 -4.23 -3.65
C ARG A 73 -4.71 -4.31 -2.16
N LEU A 74 -4.02 -5.19 -1.42
CA LEU A 74 -4.13 -5.28 0.03
C LEU A 74 -3.74 -3.97 0.71
N LEU A 75 -2.56 -3.43 0.39
CA LEU A 75 -2.11 -2.16 0.96
C LEU A 75 -3.05 -1.02 0.58
N ALA A 76 -3.55 -0.99 -0.65
CA ALA A 76 -4.47 0.03 -1.13
C ALA A 76 -5.75 0.10 -0.30
N VAL A 77 -6.46 -1.04 -0.21
CA VAL A 77 -7.74 -1.13 0.48
C VAL A 77 -7.59 -0.93 2.00
N LEU A 78 -6.58 -1.56 2.61
CA LEU A 78 -6.40 -1.45 4.06
C LEU A 78 -5.98 -0.04 4.49
N SER A 79 -5.11 0.61 3.72
CA SER A 79 -4.65 1.97 4.04
C SER A 79 -5.79 2.97 3.90
N ALA A 80 -6.54 2.94 2.80
CA ALA A 80 -7.70 3.82 2.58
C ALA A 80 -8.73 3.70 3.72
N LYS A 81 -9.15 2.48 4.06
CA LYS A 81 -10.10 2.23 5.15
C LYS A 81 -9.62 2.74 6.50
N TYR A 82 -8.35 2.52 6.83
CA TYR A 82 -7.82 2.92 8.13
C TYR A 82 -7.55 4.43 8.21
N ILE A 83 -7.23 5.09 7.09
CA ILE A 83 -7.10 6.56 7.04
C ILE A 83 -8.44 7.23 7.33
N ILE A 84 -9.53 6.74 6.75
CA ILE A 84 -10.88 7.27 6.98
C ILE A 84 -11.37 6.90 8.38
N THR A 85 -11.32 5.60 8.71
CA THR A 85 -11.80 5.06 9.99
C THR A 85 -10.65 4.34 10.71
N PRO A 86 -9.87 5.04 11.55
CA PRO A 86 -8.65 4.51 12.19
C PRO A 86 -8.98 3.56 13.36
N THR A 87 -9.73 2.50 13.07
CA THR A 87 -10.12 1.47 14.03
C THR A 87 -9.91 0.08 13.44
N ILE A 88 -9.58 -0.89 14.29
CA ILE A 88 -9.39 -2.29 13.86
C ILE A 88 -10.69 -2.86 13.27
N ASN A 89 -11.84 -2.48 13.83
CA ASN A 89 -13.14 -2.99 13.41
C ASN A 89 -13.49 -2.60 11.97
N ALA A 90 -12.96 -1.50 11.46
CA ALA A 90 -13.18 -1.05 10.08
C ALA A 90 -12.63 -2.03 9.02
N VAL A 91 -11.62 -2.85 9.37
CA VAL A 91 -10.95 -3.76 8.43
C VAL A 91 -11.06 -5.23 8.81
N LYS A 92 -11.35 -5.55 10.08
CA LYS A 92 -11.32 -6.91 10.60
C LYS A 92 -12.20 -7.88 9.80
N THR A 93 -13.47 -7.55 9.58
CA THR A 93 -14.40 -8.45 8.88
C THR A 93 -13.97 -8.67 7.42
N GLY A 94 -13.59 -7.60 6.72
CA GLY A 94 -13.12 -7.69 5.33
C GLY A 94 -11.86 -8.56 5.20
N ILE A 95 -10.91 -8.43 6.14
CA ILE A 95 -9.71 -9.28 6.17
C ILE A 95 -10.05 -10.75 6.42
N LEU A 96 -10.99 -11.06 7.32
CA LEU A 96 -11.39 -12.44 7.58
C LEU A 96 -12.06 -13.08 6.36
N ASN A 97 -12.88 -12.32 5.63
CA ASN A 97 -13.47 -12.78 4.38
C ASN A 97 -12.40 -12.98 3.30
N LEU A 98 -11.47 -12.03 3.17
CA LEU A 98 -10.35 -12.12 2.23
C LEU A 98 -9.50 -13.38 2.50
N ASN A 99 -9.26 -13.74 3.77
CA ASN A 99 -8.55 -14.96 4.12
C ASN A 99 -9.24 -16.23 3.57
N ALA A 100 -10.57 -16.26 3.53
CA ALA A 100 -11.32 -17.36 2.93
C ALA A 100 -11.21 -17.36 1.39
N GLU A 101 -11.30 -16.19 0.77
CA GLU A 101 -11.13 -16.03 -0.69
C GLU A 101 -9.74 -16.47 -1.16
N ILE A 102 -8.68 -16.17 -0.39
CA ILE A 102 -7.30 -16.59 -0.67
C ILE A 102 -7.15 -18.10 -0.72
N ILE A 103 -7.95 -18.87 0.03
CA ILE A 103 -7.87 -20.34 -0.02
C ILE A 103 -8.46 -20.86 -1.33
N ASN A 104 -9.38 -20.12 -1.95
CA ASN A 104 -10.10 -20.55 -3.15
C ASN A 104 -9.44 -20.07 -4.45
N SER A 105 -8.73 -18.94 -4.43
CA SER A 105 -8.17 -18.31 -5.64
C SER A 105 -6.87 -17.54 -5.37
N ALA A 106 -5.91 -17.67 -6.30
CA ALA A 106 -4.70 -16.84 -6.34
C ALA A 106 -5.00 -15.38 -6.72
N GLN A 107 -6.17 -15.14 -7.29
CA GLN A 107 -6.72 -13.79 -7.50
C GLN A 107 -7.97 -13.68 -6.62
N PRO A 108 -7.78 -13.51 -5.29
CA PRO A 108 -8.89 -13.54 -4.34
C PRO A 108 -9.75 -12.31 -4.49
N LYS A 109 -11.02 -12.46 -4.10
CA LYS A 109 -11.96 -11.35 -4.18
C LYS A 109 -11.78 -10.33 -3.07
N PHE A 110 -11.76 -9.04 -3.41
CA PHE A 110 -11.63 -7.95 -2.44
C PHE A 110 -13.00 -7.33 -2.14
N ASN A 111 -13.79 -8.04 -1.34
CA ASN A 111 -15.13 -7.61 -0.92
C ASN A 111 -15.07 -6.59 0.24
N PHE A 112 -14.56 -5.39 -0.04
CA PHE A 112 -14.55 -4.26 0.88
C PHE A 112 -15.48 -3.17 0.37
N ASP A 113 -16.15 -2.46 1.30
CA ASP A 113 -16.99 -1.31 0.92
C ASP A 113 -16.18 -0.25 0.17
N GLU A 114 -16.85 0.37 -0.81
CA GLU A 114 -16.31 1.46 -1.62
C GLU A 114 -15.89 2.64 -0.73
N ILE A 115 -14.82 3.31 -1.13
CA ILE A 115 -14.23 4.43 -0.43
C ILE A 115 -14.54 5.72 -1.18
N ASP A 116 -15.10 6.69 -0.46
CA ASP A 116 -15.21 8.07 -0.94
C ASP A 116 -13.80 8.68 -1.05
N GLU A 117 -13.31 8.84 -2.29
CA GLU A 117 -11.99 9.38 -2.59
C GLU A 117 -11.82 10.82 -2.13
N LYS A 118 -12.90 11.61 -2.09
CA LYS A 118 -12.85 12.98 -1.59
C LYS A 118 -12.66 12.99 -0.08
N GLU A 119 -13.41 12.15 0.64
CA GLU A 119 -13.20 11.99 2.08
C GLU A 119 -11.79 11.48 2.38
N LEU A 120 -11.30 10.49 1.61
CA LEU A 120 -9.94 9.99 1.73
C LEU A 120 -8.89 11.10 1.56
N SER A 121 -9.00 11.89 0.48
CA SER A 121 -8.11 13.01 0.18
C SER A 121 -8.04 14.03 1.34
N ASP A 122 -9.18 14.37 1.94
CA ASP A 122 -9.24 15.30 3.07
C ASP A 122 -8.64 14.69 4.36
N LYS A 123 -8.88 13.40 4.62
CA LYS A 123 -8.34 12.68 5.78
C LYS A 123 -6.83 12.45 5.70
N ILE A 124 -6.25 12.39 4.50
CA ILE A 124 -4.79 12.28 4.32
C ILE A 124 -4.07 13.51 4.87
N LYS A 125 -4.61 14.72 4.64
CA LYS A 125 -3.99 16.00 5.07
C LYS A 125 -3.76 16.04 6.57
N THR A 126 -4.76 15.58 7.33
CA THR A 126 -4.78 15.54 8.80
C THR A 126 -4.72 14.10 9.34
N ALA A 127 -3.96 13.25 8.64
CA ALA A 127 -3.88 11.83 8.93
C ALA A 127 -3.56 11.55 10.42
N HIS A 128 -4.26 10.55 10.97
CA HIS A 128 -4.03 10.10 12.33
C HIS A 128 -2.54 9.73 12.54
N ARG A 129 -1.95 10.08 13.69
CA ARG A 129 -0.51 9.89 13.95
C ARG A 129 0.03 8.48 13.64
N ASN A 130 -0.81 7.45 13.78
CA ASN A 130 -0.42 6.07 13.51
C ASN A 130 -0.36 5.73 12.01
N THR A 131 -1.08 6.46 11.14
CA THR A 131 -1.08 6.22 9.68
C THR A 131 -0.02 7.03 8.95
N VAL A 132 0.42 8.15 9.51
CA VAL A 132 1.44 9.04 8.93
C VAL A 132 2.66 8.25 8.44
N ARG A 133 3.20 7.34 9.26
CA ARG A 133 4.40 6.57 8.89
C ARG A 133 4.18 5.70 7.65
N MET A 134 3.01 5.06 7.54
CA MET A 134 2.63 4.25 6.39
C MET A 134 2.45 5.12 5.14
N ILE A 135 1.73 6.24 5.24
CA ILE A 135 1.54 7.19 4.12
C ILE A 135 2.89 7.65 3.57
N LEU A 136 3.79 8.07 4.45
CA LEU A 136 5.11 8.54 4.05
C LEU A 136 5.97 7.46 3.38
N LYS A 137 5.80 6.18 3.76
CA LYS A 137 6.47 5.06 3.07
C LYS A 137 5.94 4.88 1.65
N ILE A 138 4.61 4.83 1.49
CA ILE A 138 3.96 4.64 0.18
C ILE A 138 4.43 5.72 -0.79
N ILE A 139 4.36 6.97 -0.36
CA ILE A 139 4.81 8.12 -1.16
C ILE A 139 6.31 8.04 -1.41
N ALA A 140 7.14 7.88 -0.37
CA ALA A 140 8.59 7.85 -0.57
C ALA A 140 9.02 6.80 -1.61
N TYR A 141 8.38 5.62 -1.64
CA TYR A 141 8.68 4.55 -2.59
C TYR A 141 8.26 4.83 -4.04
N GLN A 142 7.45 5.85 -4.32
CA GLN A 142 7.27 6.35 -5.69
C GLN A 142 8.45 7.21 -6.17
N HIS A 143 9.23 7.76 -5.24
CA HIS A 143 10.33 8.67 -5.52
C HIS A 143 11.72 8.04 -5.35
N GLN A 144 11.79 6.73 -5.11
CA GLN A 144 13.06 6.01 -5.01
C GLN A 144 12.90 4.52 -5.29
N SER A 145 13.95 3.91 -5.84
CA SER A 145 13.99 2.47 -6.09
C SER A 145 14.39 1.66 -4.86
N GLU A 146 15.16 2.22 -3.92
CA GLU A 146 15.61 1.49 -2.73
C GLU A 146 14.63 1.61 -1.55
N LEU A 147 14.78 0.74 -0.53
CA LEU A 147 14.06 0.90 0.73
C LEU A 147 14.54 2.14 1.51
N LEU A 148 13.65 2.71 2.34
CA LEU A 148 14.03 3.79 3.23
C LEU A 148 15.11 3.31 4.21
N PRO A 149 16.06 4.16 4.63
CA PRO A 149 17.11 3.79 5.58
C PRO A 149 16.53 3.13 6.83
N GLU A 150 17.14 2.05 7.34
CA GLU A 150 16.57 1.27 8.46
C GLU A 150 16.16 2.13 9.68
N LYS A 151 16.97 3.16 9.97
CA LYS A 151 16.75 4.08 11.08
C LYS A 151 16.38 5.46 10.55
N TRP A 152 15.09 5.65 10.30
CA TRP A 152 14.50 6.92 9.89
C TRP A 152 13.37 7.34 10.83
N GLU A 153 13.14 8.64 10.92
CA GLU A 153 12.07 9.26 11.71
C GLU A 153 11.28 10.28 10.90
N ILE A 154 10.08 10.60 11.39
CA ILE A 154 9.22 11.60 10.76
C ILE A 154 9.78 12.97 11.10
N GLU A 155 10.36 13.63 10.11
CA GLU A 155 10.87 14.98 10.26
C GLU A 155 9.78 16.01 9.96
N HIS A 156 9.72 17.06 10.79
CA HIS A 156 8.88 18.23 10.54
C HIS A 156 9.71 19.29 9.84
N ILE A 157 9.42 19.54 8.55
CA ILE A 157 10.24 20.44 7.72
C ILE A 157 10.24 21.85 8.33
N LEU A 158 9.05 22.41 8.56
CA LEU A 158 8.82 23.53 9.47
C LEU A 158 8.80 23.01 10.91
N PRO A 159 9.63 23.54 11.83
CA PRO A 159 9.75 23.00 13.18
C PRO A 159 8.46 23.19 14.01
N GLN A 160 8.17 22.21 14.86
CA GLN A 160 7.04 22.25 15.82
C GLN A 160 7.12 23.39 16.84
N LYS A 161 8.32 23.94 17.06
CA LYS A 161 8.53 25.15 17.85
C LYS A 161 8.96 26.26 16.91
N TRP A 162 8.14 27.29 16.79
CA TRP A 162 8.41 28.47 15.97
C TRP A 162 8.39 29.75 16.83
N GLN A 163 8.94 30.83 16.30
CA GLN A 163 8.79 32.17 16.88
C GLN A 163 7.51 32.81 16.33
N SER A 164 6.63 33.35 17.18
CA SER A 164 5.35 33.94 16.74
C SER A 164 5.55 35.10 15.75
N SER A 165 6.67 35.81 15.81
CA SER A 165 7.04 36.85 14.84
C SER A 165 7.26 36.33 13.41
N TYR A 166 7.45 35.02 13.23
CA TYR A 166 7.67 34.40 11.92
C TYR A 166 6.38 34.33 11.08
N PHE A 167 5.21 34.32 11.71
CA PHE A 167 3.90 34.31 11.04
C PHE A 167 2.99 35.40 11.63
N PRO A 168 3.28 36.69 11.38
CA PRO A 168 2.58 37.79 12.06
C PRO A 168 1.10 37.92 11.68
N THR A 169 0.69 37.34 10.55
CA THR A 169 -0.66 37.41 10.00
C THR A 169 -1.55 36.21 10.36
N ASN A 170 -0.99 35.15 10.95
CA ASN A 170 -1.69 33.92 11.25
C ASN A 170 -1.86 33.74 12.76
N SER A 171 -2.94 33.07 13.17
CA SER A 171 -3.14 32.72 14.57
C SER A 171 -2.21 31.57 14.98
N ASP A 172 -1.72 31.57 16.23
CA ASP A 172 -0.89 30.46 16.74
C ASP A 172 -1.60 29.10 16.64
N SER A 173 -2.94 29.07 16.78
CA SER A 173 -3.75 27.86 16.59
C SER A 173 -3.70 27.32 15.16
N GLU A 174 -3.83 28.20 14.17
CA GLU A 174 -3.77 27.84 12.75
C GLU A 174 -2.38 27.31 12.38
N VAL A 175 -1.32 27.98 12.83
CA VAL A 175 0.06 27.54 12.60
C VAL A 175 0.29 26.16 13.22
N LYS A 176 -0.18 25.95 14.46
CA LYS A 176 -0.04 24.67 15.16
C LYS A 176 -0.71 23.52 14.44
N GLU A 177 -1.89 23.76 13.87
CA GLU A 177 -2.64 22.78 13.10
C GLU A 177 -1.87 22.43 11.81
N LEU A 178 -1.51 23.42 11.00
CA LEU A 178 -0.81 23.22 9.72
C LEU A 178 0.56 22.55 9.87
N VAL A 179 1.31 22.89 10.92
CA VAL A 179 2.58 22.23 11.22
C VAL A 179 2.41 20.72 11.42
N GLU A 180 1.24 20.29 11.89
CA GLU A 180 0.91 18.89 12.07
C GLU A 180 0.34 18.19 10.83
N HIS A 181 0.16 18.89 9.72
CA HIS A 181 -0.30 18.27 8.48
C HIS A 181 0.76 17.37 7.83
N ILE A 182 0.30 16.47 6.96
CA ILE A 182 1.16 15.53 6.23
C ILE A 182 2.14 16.25 5.30
N GLY A 183 1.74 17.38 4.73
CA GLY A 183 2.55 18.22 3.85
C GLY A 183 3.83 18.72 4.53
N ASN A 184 3.81 18.89 5.87
CA ASN A 184 4.99 19.29 6.63
C ASN A 184 5.89 18.12 7.08
N LYS A 185 5.49 16.88 6.80
CA LYS A 185 6.15 15.68 7.32
C LYS A 185 6.88 14.93 6.22
N ILE A 186 8.06 14.39 6.54
CA ILE A 186 8.89 13.67 5.57
C ILE A 186 9.78 12.61 6.25
N PRO A 187 10.09 11.47 5.62
CA PRO A 187 11.10 10.56 6.13
C PRO A 187 12.48 11.19 6.13
N PHE A 188 13.21 11.07 7.24
CA PHE A 188 14.59 11.50 7.32
C PHE A 188 15.44 10.57 8.20
N GLU A 189 16.70 10.35 7.83
CA GLU A 189 17.62 9.52 8.60
C GLU A 189 17.83 10.07 10.00
N LYS A 190 17.62 9.24 11.02
CA LYS A 190 17.68 9.65 12.43
C LYS A 190 19.00 10.35 12.79
N LYS A 191 20.13 9.86 12.28
CA LYS A 191 21.44 10.47 12.53
C LYS A 191 21.56 11.86 11.90
N LEU A 192 21.07 12.04 10.68
CA LEU A 192 21.11 13.34 10.00
C LEU A 192 20.11 14.31 10.64
N ASN A 193 18.96 13.82 11.12
CA ASN A 193 17.98 14.67 11.78
C ASN A 193 18.49 15.26 13.09
N ILE A 194 19.19 14.46 13.90
CA ILE A 194 19.86 14.94 15.12
C ILE A 194 20.85 16.07 14.80
N ILE A 195 21.57 15.99 13.68
CA ILE A 195 22.54 17.00 13.24
C ILE A 195 21.83 18.27 12.73
N ALA A 196 20.72 18.11 12.00
CA ALA A 196 19.95 19.21 11.43
C ALA A 196 19.36 20.15 12.50
N SER A 197 19.02 19.61 13.68
CA SER A 197 18.47 20.35 14.83
C SER A 197 17.15 21.08 14.51
N ASN A 198 16.62 21.85 15.46
CA ASN A 198 15.35 22.59 15.33
C ASN A 198 15.47 23.87 14.47
N GLY A 199 16.29 23.83 13.42
CA GLY A 199 16.44 24.96 12.50
C GLY A 199 15.22 25.17 11.59
N TYR A 200 15.15 26.33 10.95
CA TYR A 200 14.26 26.51 9.80
C TYR A 200 14.86 25.88 8.54
N PHE A 201 14.04 25.75 7.50
CA PHE A 201 14.36 25.03 6.27
C PHE A 201 15.74 25.37 5.68
N ALA A 202 16.10 26.65 5.58
CA ALA A 202 17.38 27.07 5.02
C ALA A 202 18.59 26.45 5.74
N LYS A 203 18.52 26.29 7.07
CA LYS A 203 19.57 25.64 7.88
C LYS A 203 19.54 24.12 7.71
N LYS A 204 18.33 23.52 7.72
CA LYS A 204 18.15 22.08 7.55
C LYS A 204 18.57 21.59 6.16
N LYS A 205 18.46 22.45 5.14
CA LYS A 205 18.80 22.17 3.73
C LYS A 205 20.19 21.57 3.54
N GLU A 206 21.18 22.00 4.32
CA GLU A 206 22.54 21.43 4.24
C GLU A 206 22.58 19.97 4.68
N SER A 207 21.79 19.60 5.69
CA SER A 207 21.70 18.21 6.17
C SER A 207 20.83 17.36 5.23
N TYR A 208 19.75 17.94 4.69
CA TYR A 208 18.88 17.25 3.73
C TYR A 208 19.62 16.82 2.46
N ARG A 209 20.54 17.65 1.95
CA ARG A 209 21.40 17.30 0.80
C ARG A 209 22.29 16.08 1.02
N LYS A 210 22.50 15.65 2.27
CA LYS A 210 23.29 14.47 2.65
C LYS A 210 22.43 13.20 2.79
N SER A 211 21.11 13.33 2.67
CA SER A 211 20.15 12.22 2.76
C SER A 211 20.20 11.32 1.53
N LYS A 212 19.73 10.07 1.69
CA LYS A 212 19.45 9.13 0.61
C LYS A 212 17.95 9.03 0.29
N VAL A 213 17.09 9.72 1.04
CA VAL A 213 15.63 9.67 0.84
C VAL A 213 15.27 10.49 -0.41
N GLY A 214 14.75 9.82 -1.45
CA GLY A 214 14.48 10.43 -2.75
C GLY A 214 13.58 11.67 -2.67
N ILE A 215 12.40 11.53 -2.09
CA ILE A 215 11.44 12.63 -1.94
C ILE A 215 12.00 13.83 -1.14
N LEU A 216 12.90 13.61 -0.18
CA LEU A 216 13.54 14.68 0.58
C LEU A 216 14.56 15.45 -0.27
N LEU A 217 15.30 14.74 -1.12
CA LEU A 217 16.23 15.35 -2.06
C LEU A 217 15.48 16.17 -3.12
N GLU A 218 14.38 15.66 -3.66
CA GLU A 218 13.53 16.38 -4.61
C GLU A 218 12.95 17.66 -4.01
N LEU A 219 12.41 17.58 -2.78
CA LEU A 219 11.91 18.74 -2.04
C LEU A 219 13.02 19.78 -1.80
N THR A 220 14.22 19.30 -1.45
CA THR A 220 15.38 20.16 -1.23
C THR A 220 15.82 20.89 -2.50
N GLN A 221 15.66 20.28 -3.68
CA GLN A 221 16.04 20.87 -4.96
C GLN A 221 14.99 21.85 -5.47
N SER A 222 13.70 21.54 -5.31
CA SER A 222 12.58 22.30 -5.86
C SER A 222 12.15 23.49 -5.00
N ASN A 223 12.46 23.50 -3.70
CA ASN A 223 12.04 24.57 -2.79
C ASN A 223 13.22 25.39 -2.24
N ASN A 224 13.02 26.71 -2.12
CA ASN A 224 14.00 27.64 -1.52
C ASN A 224 13.65 28.02 -0.08
N ASN A 225 12.36 28.04 0.23
CA ASN A 225 11.75 28.35 1.52
C ASN A 225 10.73 27.25 1.86
N TRP A 226 10.29 27.25 3.12
CA TRP A 226 9.24 26.36 3.59
C TRP A 226 8.41 27.07 4.66
N GLY A 227 7.18 27.40 4.33
CA GLY A 227 6.21 28.07 5.18
C GLY A 227 4.83 27.41 5.09
N LEU A 228 3.79 28.13 5.52
CA LEU A 228 2.43 27.60 5.58
C LEU A 228 1.84 27.31 4.21
N ASP A 229 2.17 28.11 3.19
CA ASP A 229 1.66 27.94 1.84
C ASP A 229 2.26 26.70 1.18
N GLU A 230 3.58 26.47 1.32
CA GLU A 230 4.21 25.25 0.81
C GLU A 230 3.68 23.98 1.50
N ILE A 231 3.28 24.06 2.78
CA ILE A 231 2.60 22.97 3.49
C ILE A 231 1.24 22.68 2.83
N ARG A 232 0.41 23.70 2.62
CA ARG A 232 -0.92 23.53 2.00
C ARG A 232 -0.84 23.00 0.57
N GLU A 233 0.12 23.48 -0.20
CA GLU A 233 0.37 22.98 -1.56
C GLU A 233 0.82 21.51 -1.54
N ARG A 234 1.71 21.13 -0.60
CA ARG A 234 2.18 19.75 -0.49
C ARG A 234 1.12 18.82 0.10
N ASP A 235 0.20 19.30 0.94
CA ASP A 235 -0.97 18.54 1.38
C ASP A 235 -1.80 18.08 0.18
N ILE A 236 -2.14 19.00 -0.72
CA ILE A 236 -2.90 18.68 -1.94
C ILE A 236 -2.15 17.68 -2.79
N ARG A 237 -0.86 17.94 -3.07
CA ARG A 237 -0.03 17.03 -3.90
C ARG A 237 0.06 15.61 -3.32
N ILE A 238 0.34 15.47 -2.02
CA ILE A 238 0.42 14.16 -1.37
C ILE A 238 -0.93 13.46 -1.38
N SER A 239 -2.01 14.18 -1.09
CA SER A 239 -3.35 13.59 -1.11
C SER A 239 -3.71 13.06 -2.50
N ASP A 240 -3.51 13.88 -3.54
CA ASP A 240 -3.83 13.50 -4.92
C ASP A 240 -2.94 12.35 -5.41
N GLU A 241 -1.64 12.42 -5.13
CA GLU A 241 -0.68 11.36 -5.48
C GLU A 241 -1.02 10.06 -4.77
N LEU A 242 -1.31 10.09 -3.46
CA LEU A 242 -1.67 8.89 -2.72
C LEU A 242 -2.96 8.28 -3.27
N VAL A 243 -4.02 9.07 -3.47
CA VAL A 243 -5.27 8.55 -4.03
C VAL A 243 -5.03 7.91 -5.41
N GLY A 244 -4.23 8.56 -6.27
CA GLY A 244 -3.83 8.01 -7.57
C GLY A 244 -3.14 6.65 -7.45
N ILE A 245 -2.11 6.54 -6.59
CA ILE A 245 -1.40 5.27 -6.32
C ILE A 245 -2.37 4.19 -5.85
N LEU A 246 -3.27 4.51 -4.92
CA LEU A 246 -4.20 3.53 -4.36
C LEU A 246 -5.19 3.05 -5.43
N ASN A 247 -5.66 3.95 -6.30
CA ASN A 247 -6.53 3.61 -7.44
C ASN A 247 -5.81 2.72 -8.46
N ASP A 248 -4.56 3.04 -8.79
CA ASP A 248 -3.71 2.20 -9.67
C ASP A 248 -3.48 0.80 -9.08
N TRP A 249 -3.42 0.71 -7.75
CA TRP A 249 -3.33 -0.56 -7.02
C TRP A 249 -4.67 -1.25 -6.79
N GLY A 250 -5.76 -0.70 -7.30
CA GLY A 250 -7.07 -1.33 -7.30
C GLY A 250 -7.97 -0.99 -6.13
N LEU A 251 -7.81 0.18 -5.52
CA LEU A 251 -8.84 0.81 -4.71
C LEU A 251 -10.12 1.01 -5.54
N ASN A 252 -11.28 0.70 -4.97
CA ASN A 252 -12.60 0.80 -5.62
C ASN A 252 -12.77 0.02 -6.93
N GLN A 253 -11.78 -0.75 -7.39
CA GLN A 253 -11.93 -1.60 -8.55
C GLN A 253 -12.97 -2.67 -8.24
N SER A 254 -14.14 -2.53 -8.87
CA SER A 254 -15.10 -3.59 -8.94
C SER A 254 -14.44 -4.76 -9.65
N GLU A 255 -14.75 -5.96 -9.20
CA GLU A 255 -14.52 -7.14 -10.00
C GLU A 255 -15.54 -7.11 -11.12
N ALA A 256 -15.32 -6.22 -12.10
CA ALA A 256 -15.96 -6.30 -13.40
C ALA A 256 -15.75 -7.75 -13.82
N ASN A 257 -16.87 -8.47 -13.90
CA ASN A 257 -16.97 -9.90 -14.11
C ASN A 257 -15.68 -10.42 -14.72
N THR A 258 -14.89 -11.19 -13.95
CA THR A 258 -14.24 -12.34 -14.59
C THR A 258 -15.39 -12.97 -15.36
N GLU A 259 -15.46 -12.77 -16.68
CA GLU A 259 -16.23 -13.66 -17.53
C GLU A 259 -15.80 -15.02 -17.02
N GLU A 260 -16.72 -15.71 -16.35
CA GLU A 260 -16.44 -16.99 -15.72
C GLU A 260 -15.85 -17.83 -16.86
N LEU A 261 -14.52 -17.98 -16.89
CA LEU A 261 -13.83 -18.55 -18.04
C LEU A 261 -14.45 -19.93 -18.20
N LEU A 262 -15.23 -20.10 -19.26
CA LEU A 262 -16.04 -21.28 -19.40
C LEU A 262 -15.09 -22.47 -19.42
N LEU A 263 -15.35 -23.46 -18.56
CA LEU A 263 -14.54 -24.65 -18.42
C LEU A 263 -14.18 -25.19 -19.80
N PHE A 264 -12.90 -25.45 -20.01
CA PHE A 264 -12.42 -25.85 -21.33
C PHE A 264 -13.07 -27.18 -21.76
N ILE A 265 -13.70 -27.18 -22.94
CA ILE A 265 -14.14 -28.40 -23.62
C ILE A 265 -13.13 -28.69 -24.72
N PRO A 266 -12.48 -29.87 -24.75
CA PRO A 266 -11.59 -30.26 -25.84
C PRO A 266 -12.27 -30.11 -27.20
N GLU A 267 -11.57 -29.58 -28.22
CA GLU A 267 -12.15 -29.30 -29.55
C GLU A 267 -12.86 -30.53 -30.16
N GLU A 268 -12.29 -31.71 -29.95
CA GLU A 268 -12.82 -33.00 -30.39
C GLU A 268 -14.19 -33.36 -29.76
N ARG A 269 -14.50 -32.82 -28.58
CA ARG A 269 -15.79 -33.02 -27.87
C ARG A 269 -16.72 -31.81 -27.95
N PHE A 270 -16.33 -30.73 -28.64
CA PHE A 270 -17.10 -29.49 -28.64
C PHE A 270 -18.45 -29.63 -29.37
N LEU A 271 -18.50 -30.39 -30.47
CA LEU A 271 -19.75 -30.68 -31.17
C LEU A 271 -20.72 -31.48 -30.30
N ASP A 272 -20.21 -32.50 -29.60
CA ASP A 272 -21.01 -33.31 -28.67
C ASP A 272 -21.56 -32.45 -27.51
N TYR A 273 -20.78 -31.48 -27.04
CA TYR A 273 -21.21 -30.53 -26.02
C TYR A 273 -22.33 -29.61 -26.53
N LEU A 274 -22.22 -29.09 -27.76
CA LEU A 274 -23.28 -28.25 -28.36
C LEU A 274 -24.59 -29.03 -28.51
N ASP A 275 -24.51 -30.30 -28.91
CA ASP A 275 -25.69 -31.17 -28.99
C ASP A 275 -26.26 -31.47 -27.59
N PHE A 276 -25.40 -31.70 -26.59
CA PHE A 276 -25.80 -31.90 -25.20
C PHE A 276 -26.61 -30.71 -24.66
N ILE A 277 -26.09 -29.48 -24.75
CA ILE A 277 -26.81 -28.29 -24.24
C ILE A 277 -28.10 -28.05 -25.02
N LYS A 278 -28.15 -28.38 -26.31
CA LYS A 278 -29.36 -28.26 -27.15
C LYS A 278 -30.44 -29.27 -26.77
N ILE A 279 -30.05 -30.54 -26.55
CA ILE A 279 -30.96 -31.61 -26.13
C ILE A 279 -31.57 -31.28 -24.77
N PHE A 280 -30.75 -30.81 -23.82
CA PHE A 280 -31.18 -30.49 -22.46
C PHE A 280 -31.68 -29.06 -22.27
N LYS A 281 -31.71 -28.24 -23.33
CA LYS A 281 -32.12 -26.82 -23.31
C LYS A 281 -31.38 -26.01 -22.23
N MET A 282 -30.07 -26.19 -22.15
CA MET A 282 -29.19 -25.49 -21.20
C MET A 282 -28.47 -24.34 -21.91
N GLU A 283 -28.14 -23.29 -21.14
CA GLU A 283 -27.27 -22.21 -21.59
C GLU A 283 -25.80 -22.61 -21.40
N ASP A 284 -24.91 -22.12 -22.27
CA ASP A 284 -23.47 -22.37 -22.20
C ASP A 284 -22.87 -21.68 -20.97
N THR A 285 -22.75 -22.46 -19.89
CA THR A 285 -22.36 -22.02 -18.54
C THR A 285 -21.44 -23.06 -17.92
N ASN A 286 -20.63 -22.69 -16.92
CA ASN A 286 -19.74 -23.64 -16.23
C ASN A 286 -20.49 -24.86 -15.66
N LYS A 287 -21.68 -24.64 -15.11
CA LYS A 287 -22.55 -25.73 -14.62
C LYS A 287 -22.93 -26.74 -15.70
N SER A 288 -23.20 -26.27 -16.93
CA SER A 288 -23.52 -27.15 -18.06
C SER A 288 -22.30 -27.89 -18.58
N ARG A 289 -21.12 -27.25 -18.56
CA ARG A 289 -19.84 -27.85 -18.96
C ARG A 289 -19.35 -28.90 -17.97
N GLU A 290 -19.45 -28.66 -16.66
CA GLU A 290 -19.16 -29.67 -15.63
C GLU A 290 -20.05 -30.91 -15.80
N LYS A 291 -21.35 -30.69 -16.03
CA LYS A 291 -22.30 -31.79 -16.21
C LYS A 291 -21.95 -32.64 -17.43
N PHE A 292 -21.53 -32.04 -18.53
CA PHE A 292 -21.09 -32.75 -19.72
C PHE A 292 -19.76 -33.50 -19.50
N LEU A 293 -18.78 -32.88 -18.83
CA LEU A 293 -17.49 -33.51 -18.55
C LEU A 293 -17.56 -34.65 -17.52
N SER A 294 -18.61 -34.67 -16.70
CA SER A 294 -18.87 -35.73 -15.73
C SER A 294 -19.54 -37.00 -16.31
N VAL A 295 -19.86 -36.98 -17.60
CA VAL A 295 -20.49 -38.08 -18.37
C VAL A 295 -19.49 -38.62 -19.40
#